data_AF-E9RW22-F1
#
_entry.id   AF-E9RW22-F1
#
_cell.length_a   1.000
_cell.length_b   1.000
_cell.length_c   1.000
_cell.angle_alpha   90.00
_cell.angle_beta   90.00
_cell.angle_gamma   90.00
#
_symmetry.space_group_name_H-M   'P 1'
#
loop_
_entity.id
_entity.type
_entity.pdbx_description
1 polymer ?
#
loop_
_entity_poly.entity_id
_entity_poly.type
_entity_poly.pdbx_seq_one_letter_code
_entity_poly.pdbx_strand_id
1 'polypeptide(L)'
;MDIKIQLIVAVIIVIAMGIVVMMIKNKQLELRYALSWFALGVGILILDCFPDLITELANMMGIGTPINMLFFFGFCFSLMVIFVLTVVVSKLTVKVKRLTQEIAMFEEEMKKKLQAKEDCK
;
A
#
# COMPACT_ATOMS: atom_id res chain seq x y z
N MET A 1 -12.16 18.63 20.22
CA MET A 1 -11.12 17.68 20.70
C MET A 1 -10.24 18.41 21.70
N ASP A 2 -9.73 17.72 22.71
CA ASP A 2 -8.72 18.30 23.61
C ASP A 2 -7.45 18.61 22.78
N ILE A 3 -6.91 19.83 22.87
CA ILE A 3 -5.72 20.28 22.11
C ILE A 3 -4.54 19.30 22.28
N LYS A 4 -4.49 18.63 23.44
CA LYS A 4 -3.49 17.59 23.74
C LYS A 4 -3.58 16.39 22.81
N ILE A 5 -4.79 15.92 22.48
CA ILE A 5 -5.00 14.77 21.60
C ILE A 5 -4.64 15.14 20.16
N GLN A 6 -5.08 16.32 19.72
CA GLN A 6 -4.77 16.82 18.38
C GLN A 6 -3.25 16.95 18.15
N LEU A 7 -2.51 17.45 19.15
CA LEU A 7 -1.06 17.59 19.05
C LEU A 7 -0.35 16.24 18.98
N ILE A 8 -0.80 15.25 19.76
CA ILE A 8 -0.25 13.88 19.70
C ILE A 8 -0.50 13.25 18.33
N VAL A 9 -1.72 13.37 17.80
CA VAL A 9 -2.09 12.84 16.47
C VAL A 9 -1.26 13.49 15.37
N ALA A 10 -1.11 14.82 15.40
CA ALA A 10 -0.31 15.56 14.44
C ALA A 10 1.16 15.09 14.43
N VAL A 11 1.78 14.91 15.60
CA VAL A 11 3.16 14.42 15.70
C VAL A 11 3.30 13.01 15.12
N ILE A 12 2.36 12.11 15.41
CA ILE A 12 2.36 10.75 14.86
C ILE A 12 2.27 10.78 13.34
N ILE A 13 1.39 11.61 12.77
CA ILE A 13 1.24 11.73 11.32
C ILE A 13 2.52 12.27 10.67
N VAL A 14 3.15 13.29 11.27
CA VAL A 14 4.42 13.85 10.76
C VAL A 14 5.53 12.79 10.76
N ILE A 15 5.65 12.00 11.83
CA ILE A 15 6.60 10.89 11.90
C ILE A 15 6.29 9.84 10.83
N ALA A 16 5.02 9.45 10.68
CA ALA A 16 4.59 8.48 9.68
C ALA A 16 4.92 8.96 8.25
N MET A 17 4.65 10.23 7.94
CA MET A 17 5.05 10.84 6.66
C MET A 17 6.57 10.85 6.46
N GLY A 18 7.34 11.16 7.51
CA GLY A 18 8.81 11.10 7.49
C GLY A 18 9.33 9.70 7.16
N ILE A 19 8.72 8.65 7.74
CA ILE A 19 9.05 7.25 7.44
C ILE A 19 8.74 6.93 5.97
N VAL A 20 7.56 7.31 5.47
CA VAL A 20 7.19 7.09 4.07
C VAL A 20 8.20 7.75 3.13
N VAL A 21 8.58 9.01 3.39
CA VAL A 21 9.59 9.72 2.60
C VAL A 21 10.95 9.04 2.67
N MET A 22 11.37 8.56 3.85
CA MET A 22 12.62 7.83 4.02
C MET A 22 12.63 6.52 3.24
N MET A 23 11.51 5.77 3.24
CA MET A 23 11.37 4.52 2.50
C MET A 23 11.37 4.74 0.98
N ILE A 24 10.79 5.86 0.49
CA ILE A 24 10.90 6.28 -0.93
C ILE A 24 12.37 6.55 -1.26
N LYS A 25 13.08 7.32 -0.41
CA LYS A 25 14.49 7.68 -0.64
C LYS A 25 15.40 6.45 -0.69
N ASN A 26 15.08 5.42 0.09
CA ASN A 26 15.83 4.16 0.11
C ASN A 26 15.47 3.17 -1.01
N LYS A 27 14.64 3.58 -2.00
CA LYS A 27 14.17 2.75 -3.13
C LYS A 27 13.48 1.43 -2.74
N GLN A 28 13.03 1.31 -1.48
CA GLN A 28 12.36 0.10 -0.99
C GLN A 28 10.88 0.04 -1.40
N LEU A 29 10.30 1.18 -1.75
CA LEU A 29 8.94 1.29 -2.30
C LEU A 29 8.98 1.95 -3.69
N GLU A 30 8.35 1.31 -4.67
CA GLU A 30 8.05 1.98 -5.93
C GLU A 30 7.10 3.15 -5.66
N LEU A 31 7.37 4.30 -6.29
CA LEU A 31 6.65 5.56 -6.13
C LEU A 31 5.13 5.39 -6.17
N ARG A 32 4.65 4.42 -6.97
CA ARG A 32 3.23 4.10 -7.15
C ARG A 32 2.53 3.62 -5.87
N TYR A 33 3.21 2.86 -5.02
CA TYR A 33 2.65 2.37 -3.76
C TYR A 33 2.75 3.44 -2.66
N ALA A 34 3.82 4.22 -2.68
CA ALA A 34 3.98 5.34 -1.78
C ALA A 34 2.94 6.44 -2.02
N LEU A 35 2.51 6.63 -3.28
CA LEU A 35 1.46 7.60 -3.64
C LEU A 35 0.14 7.33 -2.92
N SER A 36 -0.29 6.05 -2.84
CA SER A 36 -1.52 5.66 -2.13
C SER A 36 -1.43 5.94 -0.63
N TRP A 37 -0.26 5.70 -0.02
CA TRP A 37 -0.01 6.01 1.38
C TRP A 37 0.07 7.51 1.65
N PHE A 38 0.62 8.28 0.71
CA PHE A 38 0.66 9.74 0.79
C PHE A 38 -0.74 10.34 0.68
N ALA A 39 -1.56 9.85 -0.26
CA ALA A 39 -2.95 10.25 -0.40
C ALA A 39 -3.76 9.94 0.88
N LEU A 40 -3.51 8.77 1.50
CA LEU A 40 -4.07 8.41 2.80
C LEU A 40 -3.68 9.38 3.90
N GLY A 41 -2.37 9.63 4.06
CA GLY A 41 -1.85 10.50 5.11
C GLY A 41 -2.36 11.93 4.97
N VAL A 42 -2.41 12.46 3.74
CA VAL A 42 -2.98 13.77 3.45
C VAL A 42 -4.48 13.79 3.74
N GLY A 43 -5.22 12.76 3.35
CA GLY A 43 -6.65 12.64 3.65
C GLY A 43 -6.93 12.68 5.16
N ILE A 44 -6.17 11.92 5.95
CA ILE A 44 -6.30 11.92 7.41
C ILE A 44 -5.93 13.28 8.01
N LEU A 45 -4.88 13.94 7.52
CA LEU A 45 -4.48 15.28 7.97
C LEU A 45 -5.56 16.33 7.72
N ILE A 46 -6.21 16.27 6.55
CA ILE A 46 -7.33 17.16 6.23
C ILE A 46 -8.50 16.92 7.19
N LEU A 47 -8.83 15.67 7.48
CA LEU A 47 -9.89 15.32 8.43
C LEU A 47 -9.55 15.73 9.88
N ASP A 48 -8.27 15.67 10.27
CA ASP A 48 -7.79 16.12 11.59
C ASP A 48 -7.83 17.65 11.72
N CYS A 49 -7.49 18.38 10.65
CA CYS A 49 -7.59 19.85 10.62
C CYS A 49 -9.03 20.36 10.56
N PHE A 50 -9.97 19.58 10.00
CA PHE A 50 -11.37 19.99 9.82
C PHE A 50 -12.36 18.97 10.43
N PRO A 51 -12.48 18.92 11.77
CA PRO A 51 -13.43 18.02 12.45
C PRO A 51 -14.90 18.35 12.16
N ASP A 52 -15.21 19.61 11.80
CA ASP A 52 -16.58 20.04 11.49
C ASP A 52 -17.16 19.33 10.26
N LEU A 53 -16.33 19.04 9.25
CA LEU A 53 -16.71 18.27 8.05
C LEU A 53 -17.20 16.86 8.40
N ILE A 54 -16.54 16.19 9.33
CA ILE A 54 -16.96 14.86 9.80
C ILE A 54 -18.23 14.96 10.63
N THR A 55 -18.36 16.02 11.41
CA THR A 55 -19.52 16.23 12.28
C THR A 55 -20.79 16.49 11.46
N GLU A 56 -20.69 17.27 10.37
CA GLU A 56 -21.77 17.46 9.41
C GLU A 56 -22.14 16.17 8.67
N LEU A 57 -21.15 15.41 8.19
CA LEU A 57 -21.38 14.11 7.56
C LEU A 57 -22.03 13.10 8.53
N ALA A 58 -21.59 13.08 9.79
CA ALA A 58 -22.14 12.22 10.84
C ALA A 58 -23.61 12.57 11.12
N ASN A 59 -23.94 13.86 11.20
CA ASN A 59 -25.31 14.33 11.35
C ASN A 59 -26.18 13.99 10.14
N MET A 60 -25.64 14.07 8.91
CA MET A 60 -26.37 13.73 7.70
C MET A 60 -26.69 12.23 7.59
N MET A 61 -25.79 11.35 8.06
CA MET A 61 -26.03 9.91 8.13
C MET A 61 -26.78 9.44 9.39
N GLY A 62 -27.02 10.33 10.38
CA GLY A 62 -27.68 9.98 11.64
C GLY A 62 -26.81 9.17 12.62
N ILE A 63 -25.48 9.27 12.52
CA ILE A 63 -24.54 8.57 13.40
C ILE A 63 -24.29 9.42 14.66
N GLY A 64 -24.61 8.88 15.83
CA GLY A 64 -24.55 9.61 17.11
C GLY A 64 -23.16 10.04 17.59
N THR A 65 -22.07 9.50 17.02
CA THR A 65 -20.70 9.94 17.34
C THR A 65 -19.84 10.11 16.07
N PRO A 66 -19.19 11.29 15.89
CA PRO A 66 -18.26 11.54 14.78
C PRO A 66 -17.11 10.51 14.69
N ILE A 67 -16.72 9.94 15.83
CA ILE A 67 -15.68 8.91 15.91
C ILE A 67 -16.08 7.62 15.21
N ASN A 68 -17.34 7.18 15.33
CA ASN A 68 -17.80 5.96 14.67
C ASN A 68 -17.85 6.14 13.14
N MET A 69 -18.18 7.33 12.67
CA MET A 69 -18.13 7.68 11.25
C MET A 69 -16.70 7.58 10.69
N LEU A 70 -15.71 8.11 11.43
CA LEU A 70 -14.29 7.97 11.09
C LEU A 70 -13.86 6.50 10.97
N PHE A 71 -14.23 5.67 11.95
CA PHE A 71 -13.91 4.24 11.92
C PHE A 71 -14.56 3.53 10.72
N PHE A 72 -15.82 3.84 10.41
CA PHE A 72 -16.51 3.24 9.27
C PHE A 72 -15.81 3.59 7.95
N PHE A 73 -15.53 4.87 7.70
CA PHE A 73 -14.81 5.31 6.51
C PHE A 73 -13.40 4.73 6.44
N GLY A 74 -12.67 4.73 7.56
CA GLY A 74 -11.34 4.13 7.66
C GLY A 74 -11.36 2.64 7.34
N PHE A 75 -12.39 1.91 7.78
CA PHE A 75 -12.56 0.49 7.48
C PHE A 75 -12.86 0.24 6.01
N CYS A 76 -13.80 0.98 5.41
CA CYS A 76 -14.08 0.92 3.98
C CYS A 76 -12.83 1.24 3.14
N PHE A 77 -12.09 2.27 3.53
CA PHE A 77 -10.86 2.65 2.87
C PHE A 77 -9.79 1.55 2.99
N SER A 78 -9.61 0.99 4.19
CA SER A 78 -8.67 -0.10 4.44
C SER A 78 -8.99 -1.32 3.58
N LEU A 79 -10.26 -1.73 3.48
CA LEU A 79 -10.69 -2.81 2.60
C LEU A 79 -10.31 -2.54 1.14
N MET A 80 -10.51 -1.31 0.66
CA MET A 80 -10.12 -0.93 -0.70
C MET A 80 -8.61 -1.03 -0.91
N VAL A 81 -7.80 -0.58 0.04
CA VAL A 81 -6.33 -0.71 -0.02
C VAL A 81 -5.91 -2.17 -0.05
N ILE A 82 -6.47 -2.99 0.85
CA ILE A 82 -6.17 -4.43 0.92
C ILE A 82 -6.53 -5.08 -0.41
N PHE A 83 -7.71 -4.78 -0.96
CA PHE A 83 -8.13 -5.33 -2.26
C PHE A 83 -7.17 -4.97 -3.39
N VAL A 84 -6.78 -3.69 -3.50
CA VAL A 84 -5.79 -3.24 -4.50
C VAL A 84 -4.47 -3.97 -4.32
N LEU A 85 -4.00 -4.12 -3.07
CA LEU A 85 -2.78 -4.86 -2.74
C LEU A 85 -2.91 -6.32 -3.18
N THR A 86 -4.03 -6.99 -2.89
CA THR A 86 -4.30 -8.37 -3.32
C THR A 86 -4.23 -8.51 -4.84
N VAL A 87 -4.81 -7.58 -5.60
CA VAL A 87 -4.74 -7.58 -7.08
C VAL A 87 -3.31 -7.44 -7.58
N VAL A 88 -2.51 -6.56 -6.97
CA VAL A 88 -1.10 -6.37 -7.31
C VAL A 88 -0.30 -7.65 -7.03
N VAL A 89 -0.46 -8.23 -5.84
CA VAL A 89 0.22 -9.46 -5.43
C VAL A 89 -0.16 -10.60 -6.39
N SER A 90 -1.44 -10.74 -6.74
CA SER A 90 -1.90 -11.75 -7.69
C SER A 90 -1.19 -11.64 -9.05
N LYS A 91 -1.06 -10.42 -9.60
CA LYS A 91 -0.33 -10.18 -10.86
C LYS A 91 1.16 -10.49 -10.73
N LEU A 92 1.78 -10.15 -9.61
CA LEU A 92 3.18 -10.47 -9.33
C LEU A 92 3.40 -11.98 -9.29
N THR A 93 2.51 -12.74 -8.64
CA THR A 93 2.59 -14.20 -8.59
C THR A 93 2.59 -14.82 -9.98
N VAL A 94 1.74 -14.33 -10.90
CA VAL A 94 1.72 -14.82 -12.29
C VAL A 94 3.02 -14.53 -13.02
N LYS A 95 3.59 -13.33 -12.84
CA LYS A 95 4.89 -12.95 -13.43
C LYS A 95 6.03 -13.82 -12.92
N VAL A 96 6.09 -14.05 -11.61
CA VAL A 96 7.10 -14.92 -10.99
C VAL A 96 6.99 -16.34 -11.53
N LYS A 97 5.77 -16.91 -11.62
CA LYS A 97 5.57 -18.24 -12.22
C LYS A 97 6.09 -18.32 -13.65
N ARG A 98 5.80 -17.32 -14.49
CA ARG A 98 6.28 -17.28 -15.88
C ARG A 98 7.80 -17.22 -15.95
N LEU A 99 8.42 -16.38 -15.12
CA LEU A 99 9.87 -16.25 -15.08
C LEU A 99 10.54 -17.56 -14.63
N THR A 100 9.97 -18.25 -13.64
CA THR A 100 10.44 -19.58 -13.21
C THR A 100 10.35 -20.61 -14.34
N GLN A 101 9.28 -20.58 -15.14
CA GLN A 101 9.13 -21.47 -16.29
C GLN A 101 10.16 -21.18 -17.40
N GLU A 102 10.42 -19.91 -17.67
CA GLU A 102 11.41 -19.48 -18.65
C GLU A 102 12.84 -19.90 -18.24
N ILE A 103 13.18 -19.77 -16.95
CA ILE A 103 14.44 -20.27 -16.39
C ILE A 103 14.55 -21.79 -16.55
N ALA A 104 13.49 -22.55 -16.25
CA ALA A 104 13.51 -24.00 -16.37
C ALA A 104 13.73 -24.47 -17.82
N MET A 105 13.06 -23.84 -18.79
CA MET A 105 13.28 -24.15 -20.22
C MET A 105 14.70 -23.79 -20.66
N PHE A 106 15.20 -22.64 -20.20
CA PHE A 106 16.57 -22.20 -20.51
C PHE A 106 17.63 -23.16 -19.96
N GLU A 107 17.46 -23.66 -18.74
CA GLU A 107 18.34 -24.68 -18.15
C GLU A 107 18.32 -25.99 -18.95
N GLU A 108 17.15 -26.43 -19.41
CA GLU A 108 17.03 -27.64 -20.23
C GLU A 108 17.73 -27.49 -21.59
N GLU A 109 17.54 -26.36 -22.28
CA GLU A 109 18.23 -26.07 -23.54
C GLU A 109 19.75 -26.06 -23.39
N MET A 110 20.25 -25.44 -22.31
CA MET A 110 21.68 -25.42 -22.00
C MET A 110 22.22 -26.83 -21.75
N LYS A 111 21.47 -27.66 -21.02
CA LYS A 111 21.85 -29.06 -20.77
C LYS A 111 21.91 -29.88 -22.06
N LYS A 112 20.92 -29.74 -22.95
CA LYS A 112 20.91 -30.41 -24.28
C LYS A 112 22.10 -29.98 -25.15
N LYS A 113 22.44 -28.68 -25.15
CA LYS A 113 23.59 -28.16 -25.89
C LYS A 113 24.93 -28.68 -25.36
N LEU A 114 25.04 -28.89 -24.04
CA LEU A 114 26.23 -29.49 -23.42
C LEU A 114 26.37 -30.97 -23.82
N GLN A 115 25.29 -31.76 -23.74
CA GLN A 115 25.29 -33.17 -24.15
C GLN A 115 25.66 -33.35 -25.62
N ALA A 116 25.09 -32.55 -26.53
CA ALA A 116 25.41 -32.62 -27.95
C ALA A 116 26.90 -32.29 -28.27
N LYS A 117 27.58 -31.51 -27.41
CA LYS A 117 29.01 -31.26 -27.53
C LYS A 117 29.87 -32.41 -27.02
N GLU A 118 29.40 -33.16 -26.03
CA GLU A 118 30.06 -34.37 -25.53
C GLU A 118 29.93 -35.51 -26.54
N ASP A 119 28.77 -35.68 -27.16
CA ASP A 119 28.53 -36.73 -28.18
C ASP A 119 29.32 -36.52 -29.49
N CYS A 120 29.75 -35.28 -29.77
CA CYS A 120 30.51 -34.95 -30.98
C CYS A 120 32.05 -35.06 -30.79
N LYS A 121 32.52 -35.44 -29.60
CA LYS A 121 33.94 -35.50 -29.23
C LYS A 121 34.40 -36.93 -29.03
#